data_AF-A0A5S9MG96-F1
#
_entry.id   AF-A0A5S9MG96-F1
#
_cell.length_a   1.000
_cell.length_b   1.000
_cell.length_c   1.000
_cell.angle_alpha   90.00
_cell.angle_beta   90.00
_cell.angle_gamma   90.00
#
_symmetry.space_group_name_H-M   'P 1'
#
loop_
_entity.id
_entity.type
_entity.pdbx_description
1 polymer ?
#
loop_
_entity_poly.entity_id
_entity_poly.type
_entity_poly.pdbx_seq_one_letter_code
_entity_poly.pdbx_strand_id
1 'polypeptide(L)'
;MSVKRHMGTDYKVEVEGKNYTPQEISAIILQHLKSYAEGYLGEEVTKAVITVPAYFNDAERQATKDAGKIAGLEVERIINEPTAAAALHMV
;
A
#
# COMPACT_ATOMS: atom_id res chain seq x y z
N MET A 1 2.65 -9.57 14.48
CA MET A 1 3.87 -9.51 13.65
C MET A 1 3.59 -8.59 12.46
N SER A 2 4.48 -7.64 12.15
CA SER A 2 4.21 -6.61 11.15
C SER A 2 4.65 -7.02 9.74
N VAL A 3 3.69 -7.25 8.84
CA VAL A 3 3.94 -7.63 7.43
C VAL A 3 4.66 -6.54 6.64
N LYS A 4 4.42 -5.25 6.96
CA LYS A 4 5.09 -4.09 6.34
C LYS A 4 6.62 -4.13 6.47
N ARG A 5 7.18 -4.86 7.45
CA ARG A 5 8.63 -5.02 7.65
C ARG A 5 9.31 -5.96 6.65
N HIS A 6 8.55 -6.75 5.90
CA HIS A 6 9.08 -7.75 4.97
C HIS A 6 8.87 -7.35 3.50
N MET A 7 8.39 -6.13 3.23
CA MET A 7 8.21 -5.63 1.87
C MET A 7 9.53 -5.66 1.09
N GLY A 8 9.52 -6.17 -0.14
CA GLY A 8 10.72 -6.27 -0.98
C GLY A 8 11.64 -7.47 -0.67
N THR A 9 11.17 -8.45 0.10
CA THR A 9 11.89 -9.70 0.39
C THR A 9 11.14 -10.92 -0.16
N ASP A 10 11.82 -12.07 -0.29
CA ASP A 10 11.21 -13.35 -0.67
C ASP A 10 10.40 -14.03 0.46
N TYR A 11 10.10 -13.28 1.53
CA TYR A 11 9.34 -13.77 2.66
C TYR A 11 7.94 -14.20 2.21
N LYS A 12 7.48 -15.36 2.66
CA LYS A 12 6.14 -15.86 2.42
C LYS A 12 5.48 -16.16 3.76
N VAL A 13 4.25 -15.69 3.94
CA VAL A 13 3.42 -16.02 5.08
C VAL A 13 2.41 -17.07 4.64
N GLU A 14 2.41 -18.20 5.32
CA GLU A 14 1.39 -19.21 5.12
C GLU A 14 0.15 -18.85 5.94
N VAL A 15 -0.97 -18.61 5.27
CA VAL A 15 -2.28 -18.39 5.89
C VAL A 15 -3.25 -19.38 5.26
N GLU A 16 -3.84 -20.24 6.09
CA GLU A 16 -4.82 -21.25 5.67
C GLU A 16 -4.33 -22.15 4.51
N GLY A 17 -3.06 -22.56 4.54
CA GLY A 17 -2.46 -23.43 3.53
C GLY A 17 -2.13 -22.75 2.20
N LYS A 18 -2.29 -21.42 2.11
CA LYS A 18 -1.84 -20.61 0.97
C LYS A 18 -0.66 -19.72 1.38
N ASN A 19 0.35 -19.70 0.52
CA ASN A 19 1.49 -18.80 0.70
C ASN A 19 1.17 -17.44 0.10
N TYR A 20 1.27 -16.40 0.92
CA TYR A 20 1.12 -15.01 0.49
C TYR A 20 2.43 -14.26 0.63
N THR A 21 2.71 -13.44 -0.36
CA THR A 21 3.78 -12.44 -0.32
C THR A 21 3.35 -11.21 0.50
N PRO A 22 4.30 -10.44 1.06
CA PRO A 22 4.02 -9.18 1.73
C PRO A 22 3.21 -8.19 0.86
N GLN A 23 3.43 -8.21 -0.45
CA GLN A 23 2.72 -7.40 -1.43
C GLN A 23 1.24 -7.81 -1.52
N GLU A 24 0.95 -9.11 -1.59
CA GLU A 24 -0.44 -9.62 -1.65
C GLU A 24 -1.20 -9.31 -0.37
N ILE A 25 -0.58 -9.48 0.80
CA ILE A 25 -1.21 -9.12 2.07
C ILE A 25 -1.47 -7.61 2.15
N SER A 26 -0.49 -6.80 1.72
CA SER A 26 -0.66 -5.35 1.66
C SER A 26 -1.76 -4.95 0.68
N ALA A 27 -1.90 -5.66 -0.44
CA ALA A 27 -2.97 -5.44 -1.40
C ALA A 27 -4.35 -5.73 -0.80
N ILE A 28 -4.51 -6.78 0.00
CA ILE A 28 -5.76 -7.08 0.71
C ILE A 28 -6.16 -5.91 1.63
N ILE A 29 -5.18 -5.33 2.36
CA ILE A 29 -5.43 -4.17 3.22
C ILE A 29 -5.87 -2.96 2.36
N LEU A 30 -5.20 -2.71 1.25
CA LEU A 30 -5.55 -1.61 0.33
C LEU A 30 -6.92 -1.80 -0.32
N GLN A 31 -7.30 -3.04 -0.67
CA GLN A 31 -8.64 -3.36 -1.19
C GLN A 31 -9.72 -3.06 -0.15
N HIS A 32 -9.49 -3.40 1.11
CA HIS A 32 -10.43 -3.08 2.19
C HIS A 32 -10.60 -1.56 2.37
N LEU A 33 -9.49 -0.80 2.34
CA LEU A 33 -9.53 0.66 2.40
C LEU A 33 -10.23 1.28 1.18
N LYS A 34 -9.97 0.75 -0.02
CA LYS A 34 -10.66 1.16 -1.25
C LYS A 34 -12.17 0.97 -1.11
N SER A 35 -12.62 -0.24 -0.75
CA SER A 35 -14.04 -0.55 -0.60
C SER A 35 -14.73 0.33 0.45
N TYR A 36 -14.05 0.63 1.56
CA TYR A 36 -14.55 1.56 2.56
C TYR A 36 -14.69 3.00 2.02
N ALA A 37 -13.68 3.48 1.29
CA ALA A 37 -13.72 4.80 0.66
C ALA A 37 -14.81 4.92 -0.41
N GLU A 38 -14.98 3.89 -1.24
CA GLU A 38 -16.06 3.81 -2.24
C GLU A 38 -17.44 3.81 -1.59
N GLY A 39 -17.60 3.08 -0.47
CA GLY A 39 -18.85 3.10 0.30
C GLY A 39 -19.17 4.48 0.89
N TYR A 40 -18.15 5.27 1.24
CA TYR A 40 -18.31 6.62 1.75
C TYR A 40 -18.60 7.64 0.63
N LEU A 41 -17.91 7.53 -0.51
CA LEU A 41 -18.03 8.47 -1.62
C LEU A 41 -19.23 8.16 -2.55
N GLY A 42 -19.65 6.90 -2.63
CA GLY A 42 -20.70 6.44 -3.53
C GLY A 42 -20.24 6.29 -4.99
N GLU A 43 -18.94 6.36 -5.25
CA GLU A 43 -18.32 6.22 -6.58
C GLU A 43 -17.06 5.35 -6.52
N GLU A 44 -16.59 4.88 -7.67
CA GLU A 44 -15.41 4.00 -7.78
C GLU A 44 -14.10 4.78 -7.53
N VAL A 45 -13.23 4.23 -6.70
CA VAL A 45 -11.91 4.81 -6.40
C VAL A 45 -10.83 4.05 -7.17
N THR A 46 -10.26 4.70 -8.18
CA THR A 46 -9.33 4.07 -9.12
C THR A 46 -7.88 4.54 -8.97
N LYS A 47 -7.64 5.70 -8.36
CA LYS A 47 -6.31 6.33 -8.24
C LYS A 47 -5.96 6.59 -6.78
N ALA A 48 -4.69 6.44 -6.43
CA ALA A 48 -4.21 6.69 -5.06
C ALA A 48 -2.77 7.25 -5.01
N VAL A 49 -2.50 8.02 -3.97
CA VAL A 49 -1.14 8.37 -3.53
C VAL A 49 -0.86 7.60 -2.25
N ILE A 50 0.26 6.87 -2.20
CA ILE A 50 0.60 6.01 -1.05
C ILE A 50 1.84 6.56 -0.36
N THR A 51 1.78 6.65 0.97
CA THR A 51 2.90 7.09 1.81
C THR A 51 3.79 5.92 2.21
N VAL A 52 5.09 6.14 2.28
CA VAL A 52 6.08 5.15 2.76
C VAL A 52 7.06 5.79 3.75
N PRO A 53 7.71 5.00 4.62
CA PRO A 53 8.75 5.51 5.50
C PRO A 53 9.90 6.17 4.72
N ALA A 54 10.51 7.20 5.28
CA ALA A 54 11.57 7.96 4.60
C ALA A 54 12.83 7.14 4.28
N TYR A 55 13.05 6.03 5.01
CA TYR A 55 14.19 5.14 4.83
C TYR A 55 13.93 4.00 3.83
N PHE A 56 12.74 3.93 3.21
CA PHE A 56 12.45 2.90 2.22
C PHE A 56 13.35 3.05 0.99
N ASN A 57 13.97 1.94 0.59
CA ASN A 57 14.74 1.85 -0.64
C ASN A 57 13.83 1.69 -1.88
N ASP A 58 14.42 1.69 -3.07
CA ASP A 58 13.66 1.61 -4.33
C ASP A 58 12.88 0.29 -4.48
N ALA A 59 13.41 -0.82 -3.97
CA ALA A 59 12.75 -2.13 -4.03
C ALA A 59 11.49 -2.16 -3.14
N GLU A 60 11.56 -1.63 -1.92
CA GLU A 60 10.42 -1.55 -1.00
C GLU A 60 9.34 -0.59 -1.52
N ARG A 61 9.76 0.51 -2.16
CA ARG A 61 8.87 1.45 -2.86
C ARG A 61 8.16 0.78 -4.04
N GLN A 62 8.89 0.00 -4.83
CA GLN A 62 8.32 -0.74 -5.95
C GLN A 62 7.33 -1.80 -5.46
N ALA A 63 7.69 -2.57 -4.44
CA ALA A 63 6.80 -3.55 -3.82
C ALA A 63 5.50 -2.91 -3.31
N THR A 64 5.58 -1.68 -2.78
CA THR A 64 4.39 -0.91 -2.35
C THR A 64 3.52 -0.48 -3.53
N LYS A 65 4.12 -0.04 -4.65
CA LYS A 65 3.38 0.24 -5.88
C LYS A 65 2.69 -1.00 -6.44
N ASP A 66 3.38 -2.13 -6.42
CA ASP A 66 2.85 -3.40 -6.91
C ASP A 66 1.67 -3.86 -6.05
N ALA A 67 1.75 -3.71 -4.73
CA ALA A 67 0.61 -3.95 -3.84
C ALA A 67 -0.60 -3.06 -4.20
N GLY A 68 -0.38 -1.78 -4.51
CA GLY A 68 -1.44 -0.87 -4.99
C GLY A 68 -2.08 -1.33 -6.30
N LYS A 69 -1.26 -1.79 -7.26
CA LYS A 69 -1.76 -2.35 -8.52
C LYS A 69 -2.58 -3.62 -8.32
N ILE A 70 -2.11 -4.54 -7.47
CA ILE A 70 -2.86 -5.78 -7.12
C ILE A 70 -4.18 -5.42 -6.43
N ALA A 71 -4.23 -4.31 -5.69
CA ALA A 71 -5.45 -3.81 -5.06
C ALA A 71 -6.42 -3.13 -6.03
N GLY A 72 -6.08 -3.01 -7.33
CA GLY A 72 -6.91 -2.30 -8.31
C GLY A 72 -6.86 -0.78 -8.17
N LEU A 73 -5.74 -0.24 -7.69
CA LEU A 73 -5.47 1.19 -7.58
C LEU A 73 -4.30 1.58 -8.51
N GLU A 74 -4.47 2.64 -9.29
CA GLU A 74 -3.41 3.31 -10.00
C GLU A 74 -2.62 4.19 -9.03
N VAL A 75 -1.37 3.80 -8.76
CA VAL A 75 -0.50 4.52 -7.82
C VAL A 75 0.19 5.69 -8.53
N GLU A 76 -0.44 6.86 -8.48
CA GLU A 76 0.03 8.11 -9.10
C GLU A 76 1.37 8.57 -8.52
N ARG A 77 1.54 8.46 -7.20
CA ARG A 77 2.77 8.88 -6.53
C ARG A 77 3.00 8.08 -5.26
N ILE A 78 4.27 7.79 -4.99
CA ILE A 78 4.75 7.36 -3.68
C ILE A 78 5.44 8.56 -3.04
N ILE A 79 5.00 8.95 -1.83
CA ILE A 79 5.58 10.06 -1.09
C ILE A 79 6.10 9.59 0.27
N ASN A 80 7.07 10.31 0.82
CA ASN A 80 7.58 10.00 2.15
C ASN A 80 6.58 10.49 3.21
N GLU A 81 6.34 9.69 4.25
CA GLU A 81 5.49 10.04 5.40
C GLU A 81 5.77 11.44 5.98
N PRO A 82 7.03 11.88 6.26
CA PRO A 82 7.27 13.24 6.77
C PRO A 82 6.89 14.33 5.77
N THR A 83 7.05 14.09 4.46
CA THR A 83 6.64 15.03 3.42
C THR A 83 5.12 15.13 3.32
N ALA A 84 4.42 14.00 3.46
CA ALA A 84 2.96 13.96 3.49
C ALA A 84 2.39 14.74 4.69
N ALA A 85 2.99 14.57 5.87
CA ALA A 85 2.60 15.30 7.07
C ALA A 85 2.85 16.82 6.94
N ALA A 86 3.98 17.21 6.35
CA ALA A 86 4.28 18.61 6.08
C ALA A 86 3.30 19.23 5.07
N ALA A 87 2.92 18.49 4.02
CA ALA A 87 1.94 18.94 3.04
C ALA A 87 0.56 19.17 3.67
N LEU A 88 0.12 18.30 4.59
CA LEU A 88 -1.15 18.46 5.29
C LEU A 88 -1.19 19.71 6.20
N HIS A 89 -0.07 20.09 6.82
CA HIS A 89 -0.02 21.28 7.68
C HIS A 89 -0.03 22.60 6.91
N MET A 90 0.28 22.58 5.61
CA MET A 90 0.38 23.76 4.75
C MET A 90 -0.92 24.08 3.99
N VAL A 91 -2.02 23.34 4.24
CA VAL A 91 -3.33 23.55 3.62
C VAL A 91 -4.38 23.95 4.65
#